data_AF-B4VQ62-F1
#
_entry.id   AF-B4VQ62-F1
#
_cell.length_a   1.000
_cell.length_b   1.000
_cell.length_c   1.000
_cell.angle_alpha   90.00
_cell.angle_beta   90.00
_cell.angle_gamma   90.00
#
_symmetry.space_group_name_H-M   'P 1'
#
loop_
_entity.id
_entity.type
_entity.pdbx_description
1 polymer ?
#
loop_
_entity_poly.entity_id
_entity_poly.type
_entity_poly.pdbx_seq_one_letter_code
_entity_poly.pdbx_strand_id
1 'polypeptide(L)'
;MVTPQISNQLQPIRFIVKRQQRQAQYFNEDLGNGVILEMVAIPGGTFLMGSPEMEEGHRDNESPQHRVTVQPFFMGKYPVTQAQWQAVANLPQLNQKLDPDPSRFKGVKQPIEQVSWFDCVEFCERLSQYTGRDYSNPK
;
A
#
# COMPACT_ATOMS: atom_id res chain seq x y z
N MET A 1 -59.82 14.30 8.11
CA MET A 1 -58.84 14.00 7.04
C MET A 1 -57.47 14.30 7.61
N VAL A 2 -56.70 13.25 7.92
CA VAL A 2 -55.43 13.34 8.65
C VAL A 2 -54.32 13.07 7.64
N THR A 3 -53.49 14.07 7.35
CA THR A 3 -52.28 13.90 6.54
C THR A 3 -51.18 13.26 7.39
N PRO A 4 -50.54 12.16 6.97
CA PRO A 4 -49.41 11.60 7.70
C PRO A 4 -48.12 12.35 7.36
N GLN A 5 -47.48 12.93 8.37
CA GLN A 5 -46.11 13.42 8.32
C GLN A 5 -45.16 12.23 8.24
N ILE A 6 -44.49 12.05 7.10
CA ILE A 6 -43.38 11.11 6.96
C ILE A 6 -42.16 11.76 7.62
N SER A 7 -41.90 11.38 8.86
CA SER A 7 -40.68 11.69 9.59
C SER A 7 -39.51 10.93 8.95
N ASN A 8 -38.77 11.58 8.06
CA ASN A 8 -37.56 11.04 7.47
C ASN A 8 -36.40 11.19 8.48
N GLN A 9 -36.29 10.24 9.40
CA GLN A 9 -35.12 10.15 10.28
C GLN A 9 -33.96 9.54 9.51
N LEU A 10 -33.04 10.40 9.06
CA LEU A 10 -31.73 9.99 8.55
C LEU A 10 -30.99 9.24 9.66
N GLN A 11 -30.91 7.91 9.54
CA GLN A 11 -30.04 7.09 10.38
C GLN A 11 -28.59 7.43 9.99
N PRO A 12 -27.71 7.81 10.95
CA PRO A 12 -26.32 8.08 10.62
C PRO A 12 -25.68 6.81 10.04
N ILE A 13 -25.00 6.96 8.90
CA ILE A 13 -24.27 5.89 8.22
C ILE A 13 -23.26 5.32 9.22
N ARG A 14 -23.55 4.14 9.77
CA ARG A 14 -22.60 3.41 10.59
C ARG A 14 -21.52 2.87 9.66
N PHE A 15 -20.30 3.38 9.72
CA PHE A 15 -19.13 2.67 9.22
C PHE A 15 -19.11 1.29 9.87
N ILE A 16 -19.46 0.24 9.14
CA ILE A 16 -19.34 -1.14 9.65
C ILE A 16 -17.86 -1.51 9.59
N VAL A 17 -17.06 -0.99 10.53
CA VAL A 17 -15.70 -1.50 10.77
C VAL A 17 -15.83 -2.71 11.69
N LYS A 18 -16.05 -3.90 11.12
CA LYS A 18 -15.84 -5.15 11.86
C LYS A 18 -14.34 -5.34 12.07
N ARG A 19 -13.79 -4.67 13.10
CA ARG A 19 -12.40 -4.85 13.49
C ARG A 19 -12.21 -6.29 13.96
N GLN A 20 -11.33 -7.02 13.28
CA GLN A 20 -10.92 -8.36 13.68
C GLN A 20 -9.43 -8.34 13.97
N GLN A 21 -9.04 -8.92 15.10
CA GLN A 21 -7.64 -9.18 15.39
C GLN A 21 -7.27 -10.54 14.81
N ARG A 22 -6.20 -10.58 14.00
CA ARG A 22 -5.66 -11.79 13.40
C ARG A 22 -4.14 -11.77 13.52
N GLN A 23 -3.52 -12.92 13.36
CA GLN A 23 -2.06 -13.05 13.24
C GLN A 23 -1.71 -13.18 11.76
N ALA A 24 -0.56 -12.61 11.37
CA ALA A 24 0.00 -12.73 10.03
C ALA A 24 1.47 -13.15 10.14
N GLN A 25 1.93 -13.96 9.19
CA GLN A 25 3.36 -14.25 9.06
C GLN A 25 4.07 -12.99 8.56
N TYR A 26 5.32 -12.80 8.99
CA TYR A 26 6.16 -11.69 8.55
C TYR A 26 7.61 -12.13 8.44
N PHE A 27 8.39 -11.40 7.65
CA PHE A 27 9.84 -11.53 7.65
C PHE A 27 10.49 -10.14 7.53
N ASN A 28 11.75 -10.08 7.92
CA ASN A 28 12.58 -8.88 7.83
C ASN A 28 13.57 -9.09 6.70
N GLU A 29 13.54 -8.20 5.70
CA GLU A 29 14.60 -8.11 4.69
C GLU A 29 15.68 -7.16 5.20
N ASP A 30 16.92 -7.64 5.29
CA ASP A 30 18.05 -6.82 5.70
C ASP A 30 18.67 -6.13 4.49
N LEU A 31 18.61 -4.79 4.47
CA LEU A 31 19.17 -3.96 3.41
C LEU A 31 20.60 -3.49 3.75
N GLY A 32 21.18 -4.00 4.83
CA GLY A 32 22.48 -3.64 5.35
C GLY A 32 22.44 -2.46 6.33
N ASN A 33 23.52 -2.31 7.11
CA ASN A 33 23.71 -1.20 8.06
C ASN A 33 22.54 -1.00 9.06
N GLY A 34 21.83 -2.08 9.41
CA GLY A 34 20.69 -2.03 10.32
C GLY A 34 19.40 -1.47 9.71
N VAL A 35 19.35 -1.30 8.39
CA VAL A 35 18.14 -0.89 7.67
C VAL A 35 17.33 -2.13 7.32
N ILE A 36 16.12 -2.24 7.87
CA ILE A 36 15.24 -3.40 7.69
C ILE A 36 13.99 -3.00 6.93
N LEU A 37 13.58 -3.82 5.97
CA LEU A 37 12.27 -3.77 5.32
C LEU A 37 11.37 -4.89 5.85
N GLU A 38 10.34 -4.52 6.60
CA GLU A 38 9.37 -5.46 7.17
C GLU A 38 8.30 -5.84 6.14
N MET A 39 8.20 -7.14 5.86
CA MET A 39 7.26 -7.71 4.90
C MET A 39 6.22 -8.58 5.62
N VAL A 40 4.94 -8.38 5.33
CA VAL A 40 3.82 -9.08 5.97
C VAL A 40 3.06 -9.92 4.95
N ALA A 41 2.75 -11.16 5.31
CA ALA A 41 1.98 -12.08 4.49
C ALA A 41 0.51 -11.63 4.41
N ILE A 42 0.05 -11.42 3.18
CA ILE A 42 -1.36 -11.21 2.85
C ILE A 42 -1.91 -12.53 2.32
N PRO A 43 -2.87 -13.16 3.03
CA PRO A 43 -3.47 -14.39 2.56
C PRO A 43 -4.25 -14.14 1.27
N GLY A 44 -4.19 -15.10 0.35
CA GLY A 44 -5.03 -15.10 -0.83
C GLY A 44 -6.51 -15.19 -0.45
N GLY A 45 -7.37 -14.64 -1.29
CA GLY A 45 -8.80 -14.62 -1.04
C GLY A 45 -9.55 -13.68 -1.96
N THR A 46 -10.87 -13.63 -1.76
CA THR A 46 -11.78 -12.77 -2.51
C THR A 46 -12.31 -11.67 -1.61
N PHE A 47 -12.24 -10.43 -2.07
CA PHE A 47 -12.80 -9.27 -1.40
C PHE A 47 -13.63 -8.42 -2.38
N LEU A 48 -14.42 -7.50 -1.84
CA LEU A 48 -15.18 -6.53 -2.62
C LEU A 48 -14.34 -5.26 -2.76
N MET A 49 -13.98 -4.88 -3.98
CA MET A 49 -13.20 -3.69 -4.30
C MET A 49 -14.13 -2.57 -4.81
N GLY A 50 -13.78 -1.31 -4.53
CA GLY A 50 -14.60 -0.13 -4.81
C GLY A 50 -15.42 0.32 -3.60
N SER A 51 -16.09 1.47 -3.71
CA SER A 51 -16.94 2.04 -2.66
C SER A 51 -18.42 2.02 -3.07
N PRO A 52 -19.37 1.90 -2.13
CA PRO A 52 -20.80 2.07 -2.42
C PRO A 52 -21.09 3.47 -2.93
N GLU A 53 -22.02 3.61 -3.89
CA GLU A 53 -22.38 4.91 -4.50
C GLU A 53 -22.82 5.98 -3.49
N MET A 54 -23.37 5.54 -2.34
CA MET A 54 -23.88 6.42 -1.29
C MET A 54 -22.86 6.70 -0.17
N GLU A 55 -21.61 6.23 -0.31
CA GLU A 55 -20.54 6.53 0.64
C GLU A 55 -20.11 8.00 0.53
N GLU A 56 -19.95 8.68 1.67
CA GLU A 56 -19.48 10.07 1.68
C GLU A 56 -18.07 10.15 1.08
N GLY A 57 -17.89 11.01 0.07
CA GLY A 57 -16.62 11.14 -0.65
C GLY A 57 -16.45 10.17 -1.83
N HIS A 58 -17.48 9.36 -2.14
CA HIS A 58 -17.50 8.51 -3.33
C HIS A 58 -17.21 9.30 -4.61
N ARG A 59 -16.47 8.67 -5.52
CA ARG A 59 -16.19 9.17 -6.86
C ARG A 59 -16.60 8.12 -7.89
N ASP A 60 -17.08 8.58 -9.04
CA ASP A 60 -17.61 7.71 -10.11
C ASP A 60 -16.61 6.63 -10.57
N ASN A 61 -15.29 6.89 -10.44
CA ASN A 61 -14.25 5.93 -10.81
C ASN A 61 -13.96 4.85 -9.76
N GLU A 62 -14.64 4.87 -8.60
CA GLU A 62 -14.59 3.84 -7.57
C GLU A 62 -15.72 2.80 -7.73
N SER A 63 -16.60 3.00 -8.71
CA SER A 63 -17.75 2.14 -9.05
C SER A 63 -17.55 1.36 -10.36
N PRO A 64 -18.29 0.25 -10.56
CA PRO A 64 -19.11 -0.43 -9.56
C PRO A 64 -18.24 -1.27 -8.62
N GLN A 65 -18.77 -1.54 -7.42
CA GLN A 65 -18.15 -2.53 -6.54
C GLN A 65 -18.14 -3.91 -7.21
N HIS A 66 -17.00 -4.59 -7.18
CA HIS A 66 -16.83 -5.90 -7.82
C HIS A 66 -15.92 -6.82 -7.00
N ARG A 67 -16.10 -8.13 -7.17
CA ARG A 67 -15.30 -9.14 -6.46
C ARG A 67 -13.94 -9.31 -7.13
N VAL A 68 -12.88 -9.12 -6.36
CA VAL A 68 -11.49 -9.34 -6.78
C VAL A 68 -10.94 -10.52 -6.00
N THR A 69 -10.33 -11.47 -6.71
CA THR A 69 -9.62 -12.60 -6.10
C THR A 69 -8.13 -12.43 -6.32
N VAL A 70 -7.36 -12.44 -5.24
CA VAL A 70 -5.90 -12.35 -5.27
C VAL A 70 -5.26 -13.61 -4.73
N GLN A 71 -4.10 -13.97 -5.28
CA GLN A 71 -3.25 -15.01 -4.72
C GLN A 71 -2.54 -14.50 -3.46
N PRO A 72 -2.05 -15.38 -2.56
CA PRO A 72 -1.26 -14.95 -1.42
C PRO A 72 0.04 -14.28 -1.87
N PHE A 73 0.45 -13.23 -1.17
CA PHE A 73 1.70 -12.50 -1.43
C PHE A 73 2.20 -11.80 -0.16
N PHE A 74 3.41 -11.24 -0.18
CA PHE A 74 3.91 -10.38 0.89
C PHE A 74 3.84 -8.92 0.49
N MET A 75 3.49 -8.04 1.43
CA MET A 75 3.46 -6.59 1.23
C MET A 75 4.30 -5.90 2.29
N GLY A 76 4.98 -4.80 1.91
CA GLY A 76 5.64 -3.93 2.87
C GLY A 76 4.65 -3.44 3.93
N LYS A 77 5.02 -3.62 5.20
CA LYS A 77 4.16 -3.24 6.34
C LYS A 77 3.87 -1.74 6.38
N TYR A 78 4.79 -0.95 5.86
CA TYR A 78 4.76 0.51 5.80
C TYR A 78 5.18 0.98 4.40
N PRO A 79 4.87 2.23 4.02
CA PRO A 79 5.53 2.87 2.89
C PRO A 79 7.05 2.80 3.05
N VAL A 80 7.76 2.65 1.92
CA VAL A 80 9.22 2.64 1.90
C VAL A 80 9.74 3.94 2.50
N THR A 81 10.64 3.83 3.47
CA THR A 81 11.26 4.97 4.16
C THR A 81 12.45 5.52 3.38
N GLN A 82 12.84 6.75 3.68
CA GLN A 82 14.02 7.38 3.07
C GLN A 82 15.30 6.57 3.30
N ALA A 83 15.49 5.97 4.48
CA ALA A 83 16.65 5.11 4.75
C ALA A 83 16.65 3.82 3.90
N GLN A 84 15.48 3.18 3.73
CA GLN A 84 15.33 2.00 2.88
C GLN A 84 15.55 2.35 1.40
N TRP A 85 14.99 3.48 0.95
CA TRP A 85 15.22 4.01 -0.40
C TRP A 85 16.70 4.20 -0.67
N GLN A 86 17.39 4.95 0.21
CA GLN A 86 18.81 5.23 0.07
C GLN A 86 19.65 3.94 0.05
N ALA A 87 19.32 2.93 0.85
CA ALA A 87 20.02 1.65 0.84
C ALA A 87 19.97 0.99 -0.54
N VAL A 88 18.79 0.92 -1.16
CA VAL A 88 18.59 0.29 -2.47
C VAL A 88 19.07 1.17 -3.63
N ALA A 89 18.86 2.49 -3.56
CA ALA A 89 19.30 3.43 -4.59
C ALA A 89 20.83 3.50 -4.75
N ASN A 90 21.58 3.11 -3.71
CA ASN A 90 23.03 2.99 -3.75
C ASN A 90 23.54 1.61 -4.22
N LEU A 91 22.66 0.64 -4.44
CA LEU A 91 23.01 -0.63 -5.09
C LEU A 91 23.37 -0.40 -6.57
N PRO A 92 24.06 -1.36 -7.23
CA PRO A 92 24.35 -1.27 -8.65
C PRO A 92 23.12 -0.92 -9.49
N GLN A 93 23.29 0.04 -10.39
CA GLN A 93 22.24 0.45 -11.31
C GLN A 93 21.93 -0.65 -12.34
N LEU A 94 20.65 -0.81 -12.66
CA LEU A 94 20.16 -1.73 -13.68
C LEU A 94 19.74 -0.98 -14.94
N ASN A 95 18.61 -0.27 -14.90
CA ASN A 95 18.02 0.38 -16.06
C ASN A 95 18.15 1.91 -16.01
N GLN A 96 17.95 2.52 -14.84
CA GLN A 96 18.08 3.97 -14.67
C GLN A 96 18.74 4.40 -13.36
N LYS A 97 19.28 5.61 -13.36
CA LYS A 97 19.86 6.21 -12.16
C LYS A 97 18.74 6.62 -11.21
N LEU A 98 18.86 6.24 -9.95
CA LEU A 98 18.03 6.74 -8.86
C LEU A 98 18.73 7.90 -8.15
N ASP A 99 17.98 8.96 -7.84
CA ASP A 99 18.40 9.93 -6.84
C ASP A 99 18.26 9.28 -5.44
N PRO A 100 19.33 9.19 -4.63
CA PRO A 100 19.25 8.61 -3.30
C PRO A 100 18.51 9.49 -2.27
N ASP A 101 18.29 10.79 -2.53
CA ASP A 101 17.63 11.70 -1.57
C ASP A 101 16.62 12.69 -2.22
N PRO A 102 15.61 12.20 -2.97
CA PRO A 102 14.69 13.04 -3.74
C PRO A 102 13.65 13.78 -2.88
N SER A 103 13.42 13.32 -1.64
CA SER A 103 12.33 13.84 -0.82
C SER A 103 12.54 15.29 -0.40
N ARG A 104 11.47 16.06 -0.34
CA ARG A 104 11.41 17.40 0.22
C ARG A 104 11.31 17.36 1.73
N PHE A 105 10.44 16.51 2.28
CA PHE A 105 10.37 16.27 3.72
C PHE A 105 11.50 15.35 4.12
N LYS A 106 12.27 15.70 5.16
CA LYS A 106 13.45 14.92 5.55
C LYS A 106 13.23 14.16 6.85
N GLY A 107 13.64 12.90 6.86
CA GLY A 107 13.72 12.08 8.05
C GLY A 107 13.88 10.61 7.72
N VAL A 108 14.82 9.93 8.39
CA VAL A 108 15.20 8.54 8.07
C VAL A 108 14.05 7.52 8.09
N LYS A 109 13.02 7.77 8.92
CA LYS A 109 11.80 6.95 9.04
C LYS A 109 10.59 7.54 8.32
N GLN A 110 10.75 8.68 7.65
CA GLN A 110 9.69 9.27 6.85
C GLN A 110 9.56 8.49 5.54
N PRO A 111 8.34 8.40 4.96
CA PRO A 111 8.15 7.86 3.62
C PRO A 111 9.02 8.59 2.60
N ILE A 112 9.52 7.84 1.62
CA ILE A 112 10.08 8.43 0.42
C ILE A 112 8.95 9.08 -0.40
N GLU A 113 9.23 10.26 -0.93
CA GLU A 113 8.37 11.01 -1.85
C GLU A 113 9.20 11.68 -2.96
N GLN A 114 8.51 12.25 -3.96
CA GLN A 114 9.08 12.79 -5.21
C GLN A 114 9.82 11.75 -6.06
N VAL A 115 9.35 10.52 -6.03
CA VAL A 115 9.79 9.44 -6.91
C VAL A 115 8.73 9.17 -7.98
N SER A 116 9.18 8.88 -9.20
CA SER A 116 8.30 8.47 -10.29
C SER A 116 7.95 6.99 -10.20
N TRP A 117 6.96 6.56 -10.97
CA TRP A 117 6.64 5.13 -11.08
C TRP A 117 7.83 4.31 -11.61
N PHE A 118 8.60 4.86 -12.56
CA PHE A 118 9.78 4.21 -13.11
C PHE A 118 10.90 4.06 -12.07
N ASP A 119 11.05 5.05 -11.18
CA ASP A 119 11.99 4.94 -10.06
C ASP A 119 11.60 3.79 -9.11
N CYS A 120 10.30 3.61 -8.85
CA CYS A 120 9.80 2.50 -8.03
C CYS A 120 10.07 1.13 -8.69
N VAL A 121 9.97 1.04 -10.03
CA VAL A 121 10.30 -0.20 -10.76
C VAL A 121 11.79 -0.51 -10.63
N GLU A 122 12.66 0.46 -10.92
CA GLU A 122 14.11 0.29 -10.77
C GLU A 122 14.49 -0.10 -9.33
N PHE A 123 13.85 0.51 -8.33
CA PHE A 123 14.02 0.14 -6.92
C PHE A 123 13.67 -1.34 -6.68
N CYS A 124 12.53 -1.79 -7.18
CA CYS A 124 12.09 -3.18 -7.04
C CYS A 124 13.02 -4.16 -7.76
N GLU A 125 13.52 -3.80 -8.94
CA GLU A 125 14.46 -4.64 -9.71
C GLU A 125 15.81 -4.76 -9.02
N ARG A 126 16.37 -3.66 -8.50
CA ARG A 126 17.61 -3.69 -7.71
C ARG A 126 17.46 -4.51 -6.44
N LEU A 127 16.35 -4.32 -5.73
CA LEU A 127 16.05 -5.09 -4.51
C LEU A 127 15.92 -6.59 -4.82
N SER A 128 15.26 -6.92 -5.94
CA SER A 128 15.13 -8.30 -6.40
C SER A 128 16.49 -8.93 -6.72
N GLN A 129 17.34 -8.21 -7.44
CA GLN A 129 18.68 -8.66 -7.78
C GLN A 129 19.56 -8.85 -6.53
N TYR A 130 19.45 -7.94 -5.56
CA TYR A 130 20.25 -7.97 -4.33
C TYR A 130 19.87 -9.12 -3.39
N THR A 131 18.57 -9.40 -3.27
CA THR A 131 18.03 -10.39 -2.32
C THR A 131 17.82 -11.78 -2.93
N GLY A 132 17.75 -11.87 -4.26
CA GLY A 132 17.35 -13.08 -4.98
C GLY A 132 15.85 -13.42 -4.84
N ARG A 133 15.03 -12.49 -4.34
CA ARG A 133 13.56 -12.63 -4.24
C ARG A 133 12.87 -11.75 -5.28
N ASP A 134 11.62 -12.05 -5.59
CA ASP A 134 10.82 -11.25 -6.51
C ASP A 134 10.12 -10.11 -5.75
N TYR A 135 10.56 -8.87 -5.99
CA TYR A 135 9.95 -7.64 -5.50
C TYR A 135 9.35 -6.86 -6.67
N SER A 136 8.13 -6.36 -6.50
CA SER A 136 7.44 -5.55 -7.50
C SER A 136 6.41 -4.62 -6.87
N ASN A 137 5.95 -3.64 -7.65
CA ASN A 137 4.81 -2.81 -7.26
C ASN A 137 3.55 -3.68 -7.07
N PRO A 138 2.70 -3.37 -6.06
CA PRO A 138 1.40 -4.01 -5.95
C PRO A 138 0.60 -3.83 -7.25
N LYS A 139 -0.08 -4.90 -7.68
CA LYS A 139 -0.94 -4.91 -8.87
C LYS A 139 -2.37 -4.58 -8.54
#